data_AF-A0A970G6L0-F1
#
_entry.id   AF-A0A970G6L0-F1
#
_cell.length_a   1.000
_cell.length_b   1.000
_cell.length_c   1.000
_cell.angle_alpha   90.00
_cell.angle_beta   90.00
_cell.angle_gamma   90.00
#
_symmetry.space_group_name_H-M   'P 1'
#
loop_
_entity.id
_entity.type
_entity.pdbx_description
1 polymer ?
#
loop_
_entity_poly.entity_id
_entity_poly.type
_entity_poly.pdbx_seq_one_letter_code
_entity_poly.pdbx_strand_id
1 'polypeptide(L)'
;GAHLLIIDDPIKNREEANSKTMRDKVHEEYRSTFKTRVRPGGAIIIVMTRWHEDDLCGRLLNPEYGEPDDWEIIRLPAEAEAEDLLGRQEGEPLWPEGGFNREWLEKQKAAVGTYAYAGLYQQRPAPAEGGILRRTWFRFYEKPPERITTQAQSWDCTFKEGDTNDYVAGHVWGRSGADFYLLDRVHGRMGITETMQSIRTLSAKHPKARAKYVEDTANGPAVIELLKREIPGLIPVRPQGGKVVRAQAISPYVEAGNVYLPHPSIAPWVHDFIEECANFPNGAHDDDVDAMTQAINQLSEKAAASTIPPSGLGTDKESYWKGR
;
A
#
# COMPACT_ATOMS: atom_id res chain seq x y z
N GLY A 1 14.06 6.26 -38.48
CA GLY A 1 14.68 6.94 -37.33
C GLY A 1 13.95 8.24 -37.00
N ALA A 2 14.10 8.75 -35.78
CA ALA A 2 13.45 9.94 -35.24
C ALA A 2 14.45 11.09 -34.99
N HIS A 3 14.01 12.35 -35.13
CA HIS A 3 14.76 13.54 -34.69
C HIS A 3 14.43 13.89 -33.23
N LEU A 4 13.24 13.53 -32.79
CA LEU A 4 12.75 13.73 -31.43
C LEU A 4 11.96 12.49 -31.05
N LEU A 5 12.28 11.92 -29.89
CA LEU A 5 11.51 10.86 -29.24
C LEU A 5 10.95 11.43 -27.94
N ILE A 6 9.65 11.29 -27.73
CA ILE A 6 8.99 11.66 -26.48
C ILE A 6 8.46 10.38 -25.85
N ILE A 7 8.80 10.16 -24.59
CA ILE A 7 8.27 9.08 -23.75
C ILE A 7 7.44 9.73 -22.66
N ASP A 8 6.16 9.39 -22.61
CA ASP A 8 5.19 9.97 -21.69
C ASP A 8 4.65 8.87 -20.76
N ASP A 9 4.87 9.04 -19.45
CA ASP A 9 4.44 8.16 -18.36
C ASP A 9 4.51 6.64 -18.70
N PRO A 10 5.73 6.07 -18.84
CA PRO A 10 5.90 4.68 -19.27
C PRO A 10 5.46 3.65 -18.21
N ILE A 11 5.06 4.10 -17.02
CA ILE A 11 4.55 3.29 -15.91
C ILE A 11 3.17 3.79 -15.55
N LYS A 12 2.17 2.92 -15.66
CA LYS A 12 0.75 3.32 -15.55
C LYS A 12 0.33 3.66 -14.12
N ASN A 13 0.82 2.90 -13.16
CA ASN A 13 0.36 2.97 -11.77
C ASN A 13 1.40 2.41 -10.79
N ARG A 14 1.09 2.53 -9.50
CA ARG A 14 1.95 2.05 -8.42
C ARG A 14 2.22 0.54 -8.46
N GLU A 15 1.24 -0.26 -8.89
CA GLU A 15 1.39 -1.72 -8.98
C GLU A 15 2.46 -2.09 -10.00
N GLU A 16 2.39 -1.51 -11.20
CA GLU A 16 3.43 -1.66 -12.23
C GLU A 16 4.77 -1.10 -11.74
N ALA A 17 4.77 0.06 -11.09
CA ALA A 17 5.99 0.67 -10.56
C ALA A 17 6.72 -0.22 -9.55
N ASN A 18 5.99 -0.96 -8.71
CA ASN A 18 6.56 -1.85 -7.70
C ASN A 18 6.92 -3.23 -8.28
N SER A 19 6.46 -3.58 -9.48
CA SER A 19 6.79 -4.83 -10.15
C SER A 19 8.16 -4.74 -10.84
N LYS A 20 9.18 -5.43 -10.30
CA LYS A 20 10.51 -5.51 -10.92
C LYS A 20 10.42 -5.98 -12.37
N THR A 21 9.62 -7.00 -12.64
CA THR A 21 9.40 -7.53 -14.00
C THR A 21 8.88 -6.45 -14.96
N MET A 22 7.98 -5.58 -14.49
CA MET A 22 7.49 -4.48 -15.33
C MET A 22 8.56 -3.40 -15.53
N ARG A 23 9.31 -3.03 -14.48
CA ARG A 23 10.44 -2.08 -14.60
C ARG A 23 11.51 -2.59 -15.58
N ASP A 24 11.84 -3.88 -15.50
CA ASP A 24 12.75 -4.55 -16.42
C ASP A 24 12.25 -4.50 -17.86
N LYS A 25 10.96 -4.80 -18.07
CA LYS A 25 10.34 -4.72 -19.39
C LYS A 25 10.39 -3.32 -19.98
N VAL A 26 10.06 -2.28 -19.20
CA VAL A 26 10.11 -0.88 -19.65
C VAL A 26 11.54 -0.47 -20.02
N HIS A 27 12.51 -0.83 -19.18
CA HIS A 27 13.93 -0.52 -19.43
C HIS A 27 14.46 -1.24 -20.69
N GLU A 28 14.13 -2.52 -20.86
CA GLU A 28 14.54 -3.27 -22.05
C GLU A 28 13.88 -2.75 -23.34
N GLU A 29 12.61 -2.35 -23.30
CA GLU A 29 11.93 -1.75 -24.45
C GLU A 29 12.59 -0.41 -24.83
N TYR A 30 12.93 0.43 -23.84
CA TYR A 30 13.71 1.65 -24.07
C TYR A 30 15.03 1.35 -24.78
N ARG A 31 15.81 0.42 -24.24
CA ARG A 31 17.17 0.13 -24.71
C ARG A 31 17.18 -0.52 -26.09
N SER A 32 16.32 -1.52 -26.31
CA SER A 32 16.33 -2.35 -27.53
C SER A 32 15.57 -1.71 -28.68
N THR A 33 14.46 -1.03 -28.40
CA THR A 33 13.54 -0.53 -29.44
C THR A 33 13.58 0.97 -29.59
N PHE A 34 13.44 1.73 -28.50
CA PHE A 34 13.25 3.19 -28.62
C PHE A 34 14.56 3.94 -28.87
N LYS A 35 15.58 3.70 -28.06
CA LYS A 35 16.89 4.35 -28.19
C LYS A 35 17.51 4.11 -29.57
N THR A 36 17.38 2.89 -30.12
CA THR A 36 17.92 2.52 -31.43
C THR A 36 17.25 3.22 -32.62
N ARG A 37 16.07 3.80 -32.42
CA ARG A 37 15.34 4.54 -33.47
C ARG A 37 15.76 6.01 -33.54
N VAL A 38 16.48 6.55 -32.56
CA VAL A 38 16.91 7.96 -32.56
C VAL A 38 18.13 8.11 -33.48
N ARG A 39 18.09 9.10 -34.39
CA ARG A 39 19.22 9.38 -35.29
C ARG A 39 20.33 10.14 -34.55
N PRO A 40 21.58 10.10 -35.05
CA PRO A 40 22.62 11.01 -34.57
C PRO A 40 22.15 12.46 -34.58
N GLY A 41 22.35 13.18 -33.46
CA GLY A 41 21.88 14.55 -33.26
C GLY A 41 20.38 14.69 -32.95
N GLY A 42 19.64 13.59 -32.80
CA GLY A 42 18.26 13.61 -32.31
C GLY A 42 18.19 13.76 -30.78
N ALA A 43 17.04 14.22 -30.29
CA ALA A 43 16.78 14.42 -28.87
C ALA A 43 15.80 13.38 -28.32
N ILE A 44 15.91 13.09 -27.02
CA ILE A 44 14.95 12.28 -26.27
C ILE A 44 14.42 13.13 -25.11
N ILE A 45 13.10 13.18 -24.97
CA ILE A 45 12.42 13.81 -23.84
C ILE A 45 11.64 12.72 -23.13
N ILE A 46 11.88 12.56 -21.83
CA ILE A 46 11.12 11.66 -20.97
C ILE A 46 10.36 12.51 -19.97
N VAL A 47 9.04 12.43 -20.00
CA VAL A 47 8.16 13.04 -19.01
C VAL A 47 7.50 11.91 -18.25
N MET A 48 7.74 11.84 -16.94
CA MET A 48 7.10 10.83 -16.13
C MET A 48 6.94 11.21 -14.66
N THR A 49 5.93 10.64 -14.04
CA THR A 49 5.80 10.61 -12.58
C THR A 49 6.81 9.62 -11.98
N ARG A 50 7.60 10.07 -11.01
CA ARG A 50 8.59 9.23 -10.32
C ARG A 50 7.93 8.33 -9.26
N TRP A 51 7.56 7.11 -9.64
CA TRP A 51 6.85 6.18 -8.76
C TRP A 51 7.77 5.32 -7.88
N HIS A 52 9.00 5.06 -8.34
CA HIS A 52 9.94 4.14 -7.69
C HIS A 52 11.37 4.59 -8.02
N GLU A 53 12.33 4.40 -7.14
CA GLU A 53 13.71 4.86 -7.40
C GLU A 53 14.34 4.16 -8.61
N ASP A 54 14.09 2.85 -8.75
CA ASP A 54 14.51 1.98 -9.86
C ASP A 54 13.64 2.08 -11.13
N ASP A 55 12.86 3.15 -11.29
CA ASP A 55 12.09 3.41 -12.51
C ASP A 55 13.00 3.75 -13.72
N LEU A 56 12.41 3.97 -14.91
CA LEU A 56 13.17 4.19 -16.13
C LEU A 56 14.22 5.31 -15.97
N CYS A 57 13.82 6.49 -15.46
CA CYS A 57 14.75 7.59 -15.22
C CYS A 57 15.82 7.24 -14.19
N GLY A 58 15.46 6.55 -13.10
CA GLY A 58 16.44 6.08 -12.12
C GLY A 58 17.50 5.16 -12.72
N ARG A 59 17.09 4.22 -13.57
CA ARG A 59 18.03 3.30 -14.26
C ARG A 59 18.91 4.00 -15.28
N LEU A 60 18.36 4.95 -16.03
CA LEU A 60 19.14 5.71 -17.03
C LEU A 60 20.22 6.60 -16.42
N LEU A 61 20.06 6.97 -15.14
CA LEU A 61 21.02 7.75 -14.38
C LEU A 61 21.96 6.86 -13.54
N ASN A 62 21.73 5.55 -13.46
CA ASN A 62 22.50 4.63 -12.63
C ASN A 62 23.56 3.88 -13.48
N PRO A 63 24.87 4.07 -13.20
CA PRO A 63 25.96 3.38 -13.89
C PRO A 63 25.90 1.85 -13.89
N GLU A 64 25.19 1.25 -12.93
CA GLU A 64 25.00 -0.22 -12.87
C GLU A 64 24.18 -0.76 -14.04
N TYR A 65 23.32 0.07 -14.65
CA TYR A 65 22.49 -0.30 -15.80
C TYR A 65 23.11 0.05 -17.16
N GLY A 66 24.27 0.70 -17.15
CA GLY A 66 25.00 1.16 -18.33
C GLY A 66 25.62 2.53 -18.12
N GLU A 67 26.47 2.98 -19.04
CA GLU A 67 27.00 4.35 -19.02
C GLU A 67 25.85 5.36 -19.18
N PRO A 68 25.62 6.24 -18.19
CA PRO A 68 24.56 7.24 -18.29
C PRO A 68 24.84 8.21 -19.45
N ASP A 69 23.82 8.47 -20.27
CA ASP A 69 23.90 9.55 -21.25
C ASP A 69 23.85 10.93 -20.55
N ASP A 70 24.17 12.00 -21.27
CA ASP A 70 24.11 13.37 -20.77
C ASP A 70 22.65 13.87 -20.68
N TRP A 71 21.99 13.52 -19.58
CA TRP A 71 20.61 13.90 -19.30
C TRP A 71 20.51 15.24 -18.58
N GLU A 72 19.74 16.17 -19.16
CA GLU A 72 19.27 17.35 -18.44
C GLU A 72 18.04 17.00 -17.59
N ILE A 73 18.13 17.21 -16.28
CA ILE A 73 17.06 16.86 -15.32
C ILE A 73 16.24 18.11 -14.99
N ILE A 74 14.98 18.11 -15.41
CA ILE A 74 14.01 19.16 -15.04
C ILE A 74 13.07 18.60 -13.97
N ARG A 75 13.23 19.06 -12.72
CA ARG A 75 12.41 18.64 -11.58
C ARG A 75 11.54 19.80 -11.10
N LEU A 76 10.23 19.62 -11.18
CA LEU A 76 9.22 20.58 -10.73
C LEU A 76 8.39 19.95 -9.60
N PRO A 77 8.83 20.04 -8.33
CA PRO A 77 8.08 19.48 -7.22
C PRO A 77 6.81 20.29 -6.94
N ALA A 78 5.76 19.62 -6.48
CA ALA A 78 4.47 20.24 -6.18
C ALA A 78 4.59 21.31 -5.10
N GLU A 79 5.46 21.09 -4.11
CA GLU A 79 5.90 22.07 -3.13
C GLU A 79 7.37 22.42 -3.38
N ALA A 80 7.68 23.71 -3.53
CA ALA A 80 9.05 24.15 -3.78
C ALA A 80 10.01 23.74 -2.66
N GLU A 81 11.19 23.28 -3.05
CA GLU A 81 12.30 22.94 -2.14
C GLU A 81 13.47 23.90 -2.37
N ALA A 82 14.58 23.71 -1.67
CA ALA A 82 15.82 24.43 -1.96
C ALA A 82 16.21 24.26 -3.44
N GLU A 83 16.75 25.33 -4.03
CA GLU A 83 17.20 25.37 -5.43
C GLU A 83 16.09 25.11 -6.47
N ASP A 84 14.87 25.60 -6.20
CA ASP A 84 13.75 25.48 -7.12
C ASP A 84 14.03 26.14 -8.50
N LEU A 85 13.79 25.38 -9.57
CA LEU A 85 14.06 25.82 -10.95
C LEU A 85 13.25 27.06 -11.38
N LEU A 86 12.10 27.31 -10.75
CA LEU A 86 11.25 28.46 -11.06
C LEU A 86 11.50 29.65 -10.11
N GLY A 87 12.44 29.51 -9.16
CA GLY A 87 12.76 30.55 -8.18
C GLY A 87 11.70 30.76 -7.10
N ARG A 88 10.83 29.76 -6.88
CA ARG A 88 9.82 29.77 -5.82
C ARG A 88 10.46 29.74 -4.43
N GLN A 89 9.78 30.30 -3.44
CA GLN A 89 10.18 30.15 -2.05
C GLN A 89 9.86 28.74 -1.54
N GLU A 90 10.67 28.21 -0.64
CA GLU A 90 10.44 26.88 -0.03
C GLU A 90 9.03 26.81 0.57
N GLY A 91 8.28 25.75 0.23
CA GLY A 91 6.87 25.60 0.65
C GLY A 91 5.84 26.29 -0.25
N GLU A 92 6.25 26.92 -1.36
CA GLU A 92 5.31 27.49 -2.34
C GLU A 92 4.77 26.42 -3.31
N PRO A 93 3.44 26.39 -3.55
CA PRO A 93 2.86 25.46 -4.51
C PRO A 93 3.31 25.72 -5.95
N LEU A 94 3.38 24.66 -6.76
CA LEU A 94 3.80 24.73 -8.16
C LEU A 94 2.79 25.45 -9.06
N TRP A 95 1.49 25.24 -8.81
CA TRP A 95 0.44 25.78 -9.65
C TRP A 95 -0.80 26.18 -8.85
N PRO A 96 -0.68 27.21 -7.98
CA PRO A 96 -1.79 27.64 -7.15
C PRO A 96 -2.98 28.17 -7.97
N GLU A 97 -2.76 28.78 -9.13
CA GLU A 97 -3.81 29.25 -10.05
C GLU A 97 -4.66 28.12 -10.61
N GLY A 98 -4.09 26.91 -10.71
CA GLY A 98 -4.80 25.68 -11.07
C GLY A 98 -5.63 25.08 -9.93
N GLY A 99 -5.62 25.69 -8.75
CA GLY A 99 -6.28 25.19 -7.55
C GLY A 99 -5.40 24.28 -6.67
N PHE A 100 -4.14 24.03 -7.06
CA PHE A 100 -3.18 23.23 -6.30
C PHE A 100 -2.47 24.08 -5.25
N ASN A 101 -3.25 24.66 -4.34
CA ASN A 101 -2.73 25.52 -3.28
C ASN A 101 -2.18 24.72 -2.09
N ARG A 102 -1.68 25.42 -1.06
CA ARG A 102 -1.13 24.80 0.15
C ARG A 102 -2.12 23.88 0.87
N GLU A 103 -3.39 24.28 0.97
CA GLU A 103 -4.43 23.44 1.60
C GLU A 103 -4.63 22.13 0.82
N TRP A 104 -4.63 22.21 -0.51
CA TRP A 104 -4.71 21.03 -1.35
C TRP A 104 -3.51 20.10 -1.15
N LEU A 105 -2.29 20.65 -1.10
CA LEU A 105 -1.07 19.88 -0.87
C LEU A 105 -1.10 19.15 0.48
N GLU A 106 -1.46 19.85 1.56
CA GLU A 106 -1.61 19.26 2.89
C GLU A 106 -2.67 18.14 2.89
N LYS A 107 -3.80 18.35 2.22
CA LYS A 107 -4.83 17.33 2.08
C LYS A 107 -4.33 16.12 1.30
N GLN A 108 -3.58 16.31 0.21
CA GLN A 108 -3.01 15.20 -0.53
C GLN A 108 -1.97 14.44 0.29
N LYS A 109 -1.06 15.16 0.96
CA LYS A 109 -0.03 14.58 1.82
C LYS A 109 -0.64 13.74 2.94
N ALA A 110 -1.70 14.23 3.58
CA ALA A 110 -2.45 13.48 4.58
C ALA A 110 -3.18 12.27 3.98
N ALA A 111 -3.72 12.39 2.77
CA ALA A 111 -4.48 11.32 2.12
C ALA A 111 -3.60 10.16 1.63
N VAL A 112 -2.43 10.46 1.05
CA VAL A 112 -1.52 9.44 0.49
C VAL A 112 -0.41 9.02 1.44
N GLY A 113 -0.16 9.77 2.52
CA GLY A 113 0.93 9.54 3.47
C GLY A 113 2.26 10.10 2.96
N THR A 114 3.18 10.39 3.89
CA THR A 114 4.41 11.12 3.58
C THR A 114 5.34 10.40 2.60
N TYR A 115 5.43 9.07 2.70
CA TYR A 115 6.25 8.26 1.80
C TYR A 115 5.75 8.36 0.35
N ALA A 116 4.45 8.13 0.12
CA ALA A 116 3.89 8.20 -1.22
C ALA A 116 3.91 9.64 -1.74
N TYR A 117 3.73 10.62 -0.86
CA TYR A 117 3.79 12.04 -1.21
C TYR A 117 5.17 12.45 -1.74
N ALA A 118 6.25 12.00 -1.08
CA ALA A 118 7.62 12.28 -1.50
C ALA A 118 7.92 11.80 -2.94
N GLY A 119 7.45 10.60 -3.30
CA GLY A 119 7.58 10.11 -4.68
C GLY A 119 6.69 10.84 -5.67
N LEU A 120 5.38 10.91 -5.40
CA LEU A 120 4.38 11.38 -6.37
C LEU A 120 4.41 12.88 -6.61
N TYR A 121 4.57 13.67 -5.55
CA TYR A 121 4.42 15.12 -5.60
C TYR A 121 5.77 15.83 -5.56
N GLN A 122 6.73 15.31 -4.78
CA GLN A 122 8.07 15.90 -4.70
C GLN A 122 9.10 15.29 -5.66
N GLN A 123 8.71 14.26 -6.44
CA GLN A 123 9.58 13.54 -7.38
C GLN A 123 10.86 12.97 -6.73
N ARG A 124 10.79 12.60 -5.44
CA ARG A 124 11.86 11.98 -4.67
C ARG A 124 11.41 10.58 -4.22
N PRO A 125 11.30 9.62 -5.15
CA PRO A 125 11.06 8.24 -4.75
C PRO A 125 12.28 7.78 -3.93
N ALA A 126 11.99 7.15 -2.81
CA ALA A 126 12.99 6.48 -1.99
C ALA A 126 12.80 4.97 -2.11
N PRO A 127 13.79 4.15 -1.72
CA PRO A 127 13.57 2.74 -1.51
C PRO A 127 12.43 2.55 -0.50
N ALA A 128 11.63 1.49 -0.69
CA ALA A 128 10.62 1.07 0.29
C ALA A 128 11.23 0.75 1.67
N GLU A 129 12.54 0.52 1.70
CA GLU A 129 13.36 -0.07 2.76
C GLU A 129 13.42 0.68 4.11
N GLY A 130 12.70 1.80 4.32
CA GLY A 130 12.84 2.53 5.59
C GLY A 130 11.76 3.54 5.97
N GLY A 131 10.58 3.51 5.36
CA GLY A 131 9.61 4.58 5.60
C GLY A 131 8.13 4.28 5.42
N ILE A 132 7.73 3.05 5.07
CA ILE A 132 6.31 2.75 4.83
C ILE A 132 5.52 2.72 6.14
N LEU A 133 6.09 2.11 7.18
CA LEU A 133 5.50 2.02 8.51
C LEU A 133 6.58 2.34 9.55
N ARG A 134 6.38 3.35 10.40
CA ARG A 134 7.36 3.73 11.42
C ARG A 134 6.93 3.29 12.81
N ARG A 135 7.90 2.84 13.61
CA ARG A 135 7.71 2.44 15.02
C ARG A 135 6.93 3.49 15.82
N THR A 136 7.28 4.76 15.63
CA THR A 136 6.72 5.91 16.37
C THR A 136 5.28 6.25 16.00
N TRP A 137 4.74 5.69 14.91
CA TRP A 137 3.38 5.99 14.44
C TRP A 137 2.33 5.12 15.13
N PHE A 138 2.68 3.92 15.56
CA PHE A 138 1.77 3.04 16.29
C PHE A 138 1.40 3.64 17.65
N ARG A 139 0.12 3.57 17.99
CA ARG A 139 -0.41 3.95 19.30
C ARG A 139 -0.67 2.71 20.14
N PHE A 140 -0.76 2.89 21.45
CA PHE A 140 -0.97 1.79 22.39
C PHE A 140 -2.24 1.98 23.21
N TYR A 141 -2.87 0.87 23.61
CA TYR A 141 -4.00 0.86 24.54
C TYR A 141 -3.78 -0.18 25.65
N GLU A 142 -4.20 0.12 26.87
CA GLU A 142 -4.20 -0.86 27.97
C GLU A 142 -5.53 -1.62 28.07
N LYS A 143 -6.63 -0.96 27.70
CA LYS A 143 -7.96 -1.56 27.61
C LYS A 143 -8.56 -1.21 26.25
N PRO A 144 -9.18 -2.19 25.56
CA PRO A 144 -9.84 -1.92 24.29
C PRO A 144 -10.98 -0.90 24.50
N PRO A 145 -11.33 -0.11 23.48
CA PRO A 145 -12.41 0.86 23.59
C PRO A 145 -13.75 0.15 23.85
N GLU A 146 -14.63 0.77 24.64
CA GLU A 146 -15.92 0.18 25.02
C GLU A 146 -16.81 -0.09 23.80
N ARG A 147 -16.73 0.77 22.77
CA ARG A 147 -17.52 0.67 21.56
C ARG A 147 -16.67 0.35 20.35
N ILE A 148 -16.51 -0.93 20.06
CA ILE A 148 -16.00 -1.43 18.77
C ILE A 148 -17.19 -1.69 17.85
N THR A 149 -17.29 -0.95 16.75
CA THR A 149 -18.44 -0.99 15.84
C THR A 149 -18.39 -2.20 14.91
N THR A 150 -17.19 -2.54 14.44
CA THR A 150 -16.96 -3.66 13.53
C THR A 150 -15.73 -4.43 14.00
N GLN A 151 -15.79 -5.76 13.95
CA GLN A 151 -14.62 -6.63 14.15
C GLN A 151 -14.50 -7.60 12.99
N ALA A 152 -13.27 -7.94 12.64
CA ALA A 152 -12.95 -8.95 11.66
C ALA A 152 -11.69 -9.71 12.07
N GLN A 153 -11.55 -10.91 11.54
CA GLN A 153 -10.28 -11.62 11.55
C GLN A 153 -9.63 -11.53 10.18
N SER A 154 -8.31 -11.55 10.17
CA SER A 154 -7.50 -11.60 8.97
C SER A 154 -6.45 -12.68 9.14
N TRP A 155 -6.35 -13.57 8.16
CA TRP A 155 -5.49 -14.73 8.18
C TRP A 155 -4.61 -14.75 6.93
N ASP A 156 -3.30 -14.78 7.15
CA ASP A 156 -2.30 -15.21 6.19
C ASP A 156 -1.94 -16.67 6.51
N CYS A 157 -2.29 -17.55 5.58
CA CYS A 157 -2.17 -19.01 5.70
C CYS A 157 -1.15 -19.53 4.69
N THR A 158 0.06 -18.99 4.73
CA THR A 158 1.17 -19.47 3.90
C THR A 158 1.82 -20.69 4.55
N PHE A 159 1.78 -21.84 3.87
CA PHE A 159 2.54 -23.03 4.25
C PHE A 159 2.90 -23.90 3.03
N LYS A 160 3.85 -24.81 3.16
CA LYS A 160 4.16 -25.84 2.15
C LYS A 160 3.64 -27.19 2.64
N GLU A 161 3.22 -28.04 1.70
CA GLU A 161 2.67 -29.34 2.04
C GLU A 161 3.70 -30.19 2.81
N GLY A 162 3.37 -30.58 4.04
CA GLY A 162 4.24 -31.37 4.92
C GLY A 162 5.27 -30.58 5.74
N ASP A 163 5.30 -29.25 5.63
CA ASP A 163 6.22 -28.41 6.41
C ASP A 163 5.49 -27.74 7.58
N THR A 164 6.07 -27.82 8.78
CA THR A 164 5.62 -27.07 9.97
C THR A 164 6.49 -25.84 10.20
N ASN A 165 7.30 -25.42 9.22
CA ASN A 165 8.22 -24.29 9.37
C ASN A 165 7.70 -22.94 8.88
N ASP A 166 6.60 -22.92 8.12
CA ASP A 166 6.08 -21.67 7.57
C ASP A 166 5.23 -20.92 8.60
N TYR A 167 5.36 -19.60 8.61
CA TYR A 167 4.65 -18.74 9.55
C TYR A 167 3.20 -18.54 9.10
N VAL A 168 2.31 -18.56 10.07
CA VAL A 168 0.90 -18.25 9.92
C VAL A 168 0.60 -17.08 10.83
N ALA A 169 -0.03 -16.04 10.29
CA ALA A 169 -0.49 -14.88 11.04
C ALA A 169 -2.02 -14.79 11.03
N GLY A 170 -2.61 -14.75 12.21
CA GLY A 170 -4.05 -14.59 12.42
C GLY A 170 -4.33 -13.44 13.37
N HIS A 171 -4.95 -12.38 12.88
CA HIS A 171 -5.26 -11.20 13.70
C HIS A 171 -6.76 -11.05 13.93
N VAL A 172 -7.11 -10.43 15.05
CA VAL A 172 -8.46 -9.87 15.28
C VAL A 172 -8.34 -8.37 15.33
N TRP A 173 -9.00 -7.68 14.40
CA TRP A 173 -9.02 -6.23 14.33
C TRP A 173 -10.41 -5.69 14.63
N GLY A 174 -10.46 -4.61 15.41
CA GLY A 174 -11.66 -3.85 15.69
C GLY A 174 -11.58 -2.44 15.11
N ARG A 175 -12.72 -1.87 14.74
CA ARG A 175 -12.84 -0.46 14.36
C ARG A 175 -13.69 0.29 15.38
N SER A 176 -13.25 1.48 15.76
CA SER A 176 -14.05 2.46 16.52
C SER A 176 -13.90 3.83 15.90
N GLY A 177 -14.95 4.32 15.22
CA GLY A 177 -14.87 5.57 14.47
C GLY A 177 -13.82 5.51 13.35
N ALA A 178 -12.82 6.39 13.44
CA ALA A 178 -11.69 6.44 12.51
C ALA A 178 -10.55 5.47 12.88
N ASP A 179 -10.57 4.90 14.09
CA ASP A 179 -9.44 4.16 14.65
C ASP A 179 -9.59 2.65 14.49
N PHE A 180 -8.45 1.98 14.31
CA PHE A 180 -8.30 0.53 14.19
C PHE A 180 -7.52 0.01 15.39
N TYR A 181 -7.96 -1.12 15.95
CA TYR A 181 -7.42 -1.71 17.16
C TYR A 181 -7.07 -3.17 16.89
N LEU A 182 -5.81 -3.55 17.05
CA LEU A 182 -5.42 -4.96 17.06
C LEU A 182 -5.83 -5.55 18.41
N LEU A 183 -6.86 -6.39 18.42
CA LEU A 183 -7.48 -6.95 19.64
C LEU A 183 -6.83 -8.26 20.09
N ASP A 184 -6.32 -9.02 19.13
CA ASP A 184 -5.68 -10.32 19.40
C ASP A 184 -4.82 -10.74 18.20
N ARG A 185 -3.82 -11.58 18.47
CA ARG A 185 -2.88 -12.07 17.47
C ARG A 185 -2.50 -13.51 17.76
N VAL A 186 -2.46 -14.29 16.69
CA VAL A 186 -1.81 -15.58 16.59
C VAL A 186 -0.70 -15.42 15.56
N HIS A 187 0.53 -15.76 15.93
CA HIS A 187 1.66 -15.78 15.01
C HIS A 187 2.62 -16.88 15.41
N GLY A 188 2.98 -17.73 14.46
CA GLY A 188 3.88 -18.83 14.71
C GLY A 188 3.92 -19.81 13.54
N ARG A 189 4.84 -20.76 13.63
CA ARG A 189 4.98 -21.80 12.60
C ARG A 189 3.93 -22.89 12.82
N MET A 190 3.09 -23.13 11.82
CA MET A 190 1.92 -24.01 11.97
C MET A 190 1.70 -24.87 10.73
N GLY A 191 1.40 -26.15 10.95
CA GLY A 191 0.82 -27.00 9.92
C GLY A 191 -0.69 -26.76 9.76
N ILE A 192 -1.31 -27.32 8.72
CA ILE A 192 -2.74 -27.14 8.43
C ILE A 192 -3.68 -27.42 9.61
N THR A 193 -3.41 -28.48 10.39
CA THR A 193 -4.23 -28.86 11.56
C THR A 193 -4.17 -27.82 12.66
N GLU A 194 -2.97 -27.31 12.95
CA GLU A 194 -2.75 -26.27 13.96
C GLU A 194 -3.35 -24.95 13.51
N THR A 195 -3.20 -24.59 12.24
CA THR A 195 -3.85 -23.41 11.63
C THR A 195 -5.36 -23.48 11.80
N MET A 196 -5.99 -24.61 11.44
CA MET A 196 -7.43 -24.78 11.61
C MET A 196 -7.86 -24.67 13.08
N GLN A 197 -7.09 -25.25 14.00
CA GLN A 197 -7.37 -25.15 15.43
C GLN A 197 -7.22 -23.72 15.96
N SER A 198 -6.23 -22.97 15.48
CA SER A 198 -6.03 -21.56 15.78
C SER A 198 -7.21 -20.71 15.29
N ILE A 199 -7.70 -20.94 14.07
CA ILE A 199 -8.88 -20.24 13.53
C ILE A 199 -10.13 -20.53 14.38
N ARG A 200 -10.36 -21.79 14.76
CA ARG A 200 -11.47 -22.17 15.66
C ARG A 200 -11.35 -21.45 17.00
N THR A 201 -10.17 -21.48 17.61
CA THR A 201 -9.91 -20.89 18.93
C THR A 201 -10.13 -19.39 18.92
N LEU A 202 -9.55 -18.68 17.94
CA LEU A 202 -9.67 -17.23 17.82
C LEU A 202 -11.11 -16.81 17.47
N SER A 203 -11.81 -17.58 16.64
CA SER A 203 -13.24 -17.39 16.32
C SER A 203 -14.15 -17.58 17.53
N ALA A 204 -13.88 -18.57 18.37
CA ALA A 204 -14.63 -18.79 19.60
C ALA A 204 -14.37 -17.70 20.64
N LYS A 205 -13.11 -17.25 20.77
CA LYS A 205 -12.72 -16.16 21.68
C LYS A 205 -13.31 -14.80 21.27
N HIS A 206 -13.47 -14.57 19.96
CA HIS A 206 -13.95 -13.31 19.39
C HIS A 206 -15.21 -13.49 18.53
N PRO A 207 -16.37 -13.82 19.13
CA PRO A 207 -17.61 -14.08 18.38
C PRO A 207 -18.15 -12.85 17.65
N LYS A 208 -17.70 -11.65 18.03
CA LYS A 208 -18.03 -10.38 17.35
C LYS A 208 -17.27 -10.20 16.03
N ALA A 209 -16.14 -10.90 15.82
CA ALA A 209 -15.38 -10.88 14.59
C ALA A 209 -16.08 -11.76 13.53
N ARG A 210 -17.17 -11.23 12.96
CA ARG A 210 -18.07 -12.01 12.08
C ARG A 210 -17.41 -12.40 10.77
N ALA A 211 -16.68 -11.47 10.15
CA ALA A 211 -15.90 -11.74 8.94
C ALA A 211 -14.53 -12.31 9.32
N LYS A 212 -14.09 -13.36 8.62
CA LYS A 212 -12.76 -13.98 8.69
C LYS A 212 -12.21 -13.97 7.29
N TYR A 213 -11.38 -12.98 7.02
CA TYR A 213 -10.70 -12.84 5.74
C TYR A 213 -9.52 -13.81 5.70
N VAL A 214 -9.47 -14.63 4.68
CA VAL A 214 -8.39 -15.60 4.46
C VAL A 214 -7.87 -15.36 3.05
N GLU A 215 -6.56 -15.20 2.90
CA GLU A 215 -5.97 -14.97 1.58
C GLU A 215 -6.26 -16.15 0.62
N ASP A 216 -6.72 -15.89 -0.60
CA ASP A 216 -7.07 -16.89 -1.62
C ASP A 216 -5.83 -17.29 -2.44
N THR A 217 -4.75 -17.56 -1.73
CA THR A 217 -3.42 -17.94 -2.23
C THR A 217 -2.84 -19.02 -1.31
N ALA A 218 -1.77 -19.69 -1.76
CA ALA A 218 -1.14 -20.79 -1.03
C ALA A 218 -2.18 -21.81 -0.52
N ASN A 219 -2.36 -21.93 0.80
CA ASN A 219 -3.28 -22.89 1.41
C ASN A 219 -4.57 -22.30 1.98
N GLY A 220 -4.77 -20.99 1.85
CA GLY A 220 -6.04 -20.37 2.26
C GLY A 220 -7.28 -21.05 1.65
N PRO A 221 -7.29 -21.44 0.36
CA PRO A 221 -8.41 -22.17 -0.23
C PRO A 221 -8.73 -23.49 0.49
N ALA A 222 -7.70 -24.25 0.89
CA ALA A 222 -7.86 -25.51 1.61
C ALA A 222 -8.43 -25.27 3.02
N VAL A 223 -7.92 -24.26 3.72
CA VAL A 223 -8.42 -23.86 5.04
C VAL A 223 -9.90 -23.47 4.97
N ILE A 224 -10.29 -22.69 3.96
CA ILE A 224 -11.69 -22.30 3.74
C ILE A 224 -12.55 -23.54 3.48
N GLU A 225 -12.13 -24.42 2.56
CA GLU A 225 -12.92 -25.61 2.20
C GLU A 225 -13.18 -26.53 3.40
N LEU A 226 -12.16 -26.73 4.23
CA LEU A 226 -12.24 -27.59 5.41
C LEU A 226 -13.09 -26.97 6.53
N LEU A 227 -13.06 -25.65 6.71
CA LEU A 227 -13.72 -24.98 7.83
C LEU A 227 -15.09 -24.36 7.49
N LYS A 228 -15.47 -24.20 6.21
CA LYS A 228 -16.71 -23.49 5.82
C LYS A 228 -18.01 -24.07 6.39
N ARG A 229 -18.01 -25.36 6.76
CA ARG A 229 -19.18 -26.03 7.40
C ARG A 229 -19.21 -25.85 8.91
N GLU A 230 -18.09 -25.48 9.52
CA GLU A 230 -17.92 -25.36 10.97
C GLU A 230 -17.90 -23.90 11.43
N ILE A 231 -17.28 -23.01 10.65
CA ILE A 231 -17.04 -21.62 11.01
C ILE A 231 -17.74 -20.70 10.00
N PRO A 232 -18.72 -19.89 10.45
CA PRO A 232 -19.37 -18.93 9.57
C PRO A 232 -18.47 -17.71 9.30
N GLY A 233 -18.64 -17.14 8.11
CA GLY A 233 -18.01 -15.88 7.73
C GLY A 233 -16.56 -15.99 7.26
N LEU A 234 -16.12 -17.18 6.81
CA LEU A 234 -14.88 -17.34 6.04
C LEU A 234 -15.05 -16.72 4.65
N ILE A 235 -14.21 -15.75 4.32
CA ILE A 235 -14.29 -14.95 3.10
C ILE A 235 -12.91 -15.01 2.41
N PRO A 236 -12.80 -15.59 1.20
CA PRO A 236 -11.57 -15.55 0.43
C PRO A 236 -11.25 -14.11 0.01
N VAL A 237 -9.98 -13.70 0.17
CA VAL A 237 -9.49 -12.40 -0.28
C VAL A 237 -8.38 -12.61 -1.29
N ARG A 238 -8.57 -12.07 -2.48
CA ARG A 238 -7.48 -12.02 -3.46
C ARG A 238 -6.70 -10.73 -3.24
N PRO A 239 -5.38 -10.82 -2.95
CA PRO A 239 -4.56 -9.64 -2.80
C PRO A 239 -4.61 -8.81 -4.09
N GLN A 240 -4.89 -7.51 -3.96
CA GLN A 240 -4.79 -6.56 -5.07
C GLN A 240 -3.44 -5.85 -4.97
N GLY A 241 -2.60 -5.97 -6.00
CA GLY A 241 -1.23 -5.48 -6.00
C GLY A 241 -0.30 -6.21 -5.04
N GLY A 242 1.00 -5.90 -5.13
CA GLY A 242 2.04 -6.48 -4.28
C GLY A 242 1.96 -6.02 -2.82
N LYS A 243 2.62 -6.75 -1.90
CA LYS A 243 2.63 -6.48 -0.46
C LYS A 243 2.99 -5.03 -0.11
N VAL A 244 3.97 -4.46 -0.81
CA VAL A 244 4.40 -3.05 -0.69
C VAL A 244 3.26 -2.06 -1.00
N VAL A 245 2.47 -2.32 -2.05
CA VAL A 245 1.33 -1.47 -2.41
C VAL A 245 0.28 -1.50 -1.30
N ARG A 246 0.00 -2.68 -0.73
CA ARG A 246 -0.98 -2.84 0.35
C ARG A 246 -0.55 -2.15 1.64
N ALA A 247 0.74 -2.21 1.98
CA ALA A 247 1.30 -1.48 3.12
C ALA A 247 1.24 0.04 2.93
N GLN A 248 1.56 0.53 1.73
CA GLN A 248 1.41 1.95 1.39
C GLN A 248 -0.04 2.43 1.43
N ALA A 249 -1.01 1.58 1.07
CA ALA A 249 -2.42 1.95 1.11
C ALA A 249 -2.93 2.23 2.53
N ILE A 250 -2.37 1.57 3.55
CA ILE A 250 -2.76 1.77 4.95
C ILE A 250 -1.86 2.75 5.70
N SER A 251 -0.69 3.09 5.17
CA SER A 251 0.28 3.92 5.87
C SER A 251 -0.27 5.28 6.32
N PRO A 252 -1.22 5.94 5.61
CA PRO A 252 -1.83 7.18 6.09
C PRO A 252 -2.54 7.01 7.43
N TYR A 253 -3.22 5.88 7.66
CA TYR A 253 -3.91 5.60 8.93
C TYR A 253 -2.92 5.38 10.06
N VAL A 254 -1.83 4.66 9.78
CA VAL A 254 -0.78 4.39 10.78
C VAL A 254 -0.09 5.70 11.14
N GLU A 255 0.35 6.46 10.13
CA GLU A 255 1.02 7.76 10.28
C GLU A 255 0.18 8.80 11.04
N ALA A 256 -1.13 8.85 10.76
CA ALA A 256 -2.07 9.72 11.48
C ALA A 256 -2.34 9.27 12.93
N GLY A 257 -1.81 8.11 13.35
CA GLY A 257 -1.98 7.57 14.70
C GLY A 257 -3.35 6.92 14.93
N ASN A 258 -4.03 6.47 13.87
CA ASN A 258 -5.31 5.78 13.96
C ASN A 258 -5.17 4.27 14.20
N VAL A 259 -3.95 3.74 14.29
CA VAL A 259 -3.71 2.31 14.52
C VAL A 259 -3.18 2.08 15.93
N TYR A 260 -3.97 1.34 16.71
CA TYR A 260 -3.75 1.06 18.11
C TYR A 260 -3.42 -0.42 18.34
N LEU A 261 -2.31 -0.66 19.01
CA LEU A 261 -1.84 -1.98 19.44
C LEU A 261 -2.04 -2.13 20.96
N PRO A 262 -2.19 -3.34 21.49
CA PRO A 262 -2.21 -3.51 22.94
C PRO A 262 -0.87 -3.05 23.52
N HIS A 263 -0.89 -2.48 24.72
CA HIS A 263 0.34 -1.98 25.33
C HIS A 263 1.32 -3.16 25.58
N PRO A 264 2.63 -3.00 25.34
CA PRO A 264 3.59 -4.10 25.51
C PRO A 264 3.61 -4.75 26.89
N SER A 265 3.15 -4.05 27.94
CA SER A 265 3.01 -4.62 29.30
C SER A 265 1.94 -5.70 29.41
N ILE A 266 0.91 -5.69 28.56
CA ILE A 266 -0.15 -6.70 28.52
C ILE A 266 0.01 -7.67 27.35
N ALA A 267 0.77 -7.27 26.33
CA ALA A 267 1.01 -8.02 25.11
C ALA A 267 2.47 -7.85 24.65
N PRO A 268 3.44 -8.56 25.26
CA PRO A 268 4.87 -8.38 24.95
C PRO A 268 5.22 -8.60 23.47
N TRP A 269 4.48 -9.49 22.80
CA TRP A 269 4.63 -9.81 21.37
C TRP A 269 4.45 -8.61 20.43
N VAL A 270 3.91 -7.49 20.93
CA VAL A 270 3.74 -6.25 20.16
C VAL A 270 5.08 -5.66 19.73
N HIS A 271 6.16 -5.91 20.48
CA HIS A 271 7.50 -5.49 20.03
C HIS A 271 7.87 -6.16 18.72
N ASP A 272 7.75 -7.48 18.64
CA ASP A 272 8.07 -8.25 17.43
C ASP A 272 7.23 -7.80 16.23
N PHE A 273 5.93 -7.55 16.45
CA PHE A 273 5.02 -7.02 15.44
C PHE A 273 5.48 -5.65 14.89
N ILE A 274 5.85 -4.72 15.78
CA ILE A 274 6.32 -3.38 15.39
C ILE A 274 7.65 -3.48 14.64
N GLU A 275 8.56 -4.35 15.10
CA GLU A 275 9.84 -4.58 14.44
C GLU A 275 9.65 -5.13 13.03
N GLU A 276 8.75 -6.10 12.85
CA GLU A 276 8.41 -6.64 11.53
C GLU A 276 7.84 -5.53 10.62
N CYS A 277 6.86 -4.77 11.10
CA CYS A 277 6.28 -3.65 10.35
C CYS A 277 7.32 -2.60 9.96
N ALA A 278 8.24 -2.27 10.88
CA ALA A 278 9.24 -1.23 10.65
C ALA A 278 10.39 -1.67 9.75
N ASN A 279 10.66 -2.97 9.66
CA ASN A 279 11.69 -3.54 8.80
C ASN A 279 11.13 -3.94 7.42
N PHE A 280 9.81 -3.98 7.24
CA PHE A 280 9.15 -4.26 5.97
C PHE A 280 9.51 -3.21 4.89
N PRO A 281 9.79 -3.61 3.63
CA PRO A 281 9.63 -4.96 3.05
C PRO A 281 10.85 -5.89 3.16
N ASN A 282 11.88 -5.49 3.89
CA ASN A 282 13.16 -6.20 3.96
C ASN A 282 13.31 -7.11 5.18
N GLY A 283 12.30 -7.13 6.05
CA GLY A 283 12.20 -8.09 7.13
C GLY A 283 12.25 -9.51 6.58
N ALA A 284 12.81 -10.44 7.37
CA ALA A 284 12.78 -11.86 7.04
C ALA A 284 11.37 -12.46 7.03
N HIS A 285 10.42 -11.74 7.63
CA HIS A 285 9.01 -12.09 7.80
C HIS A 285 8.15 -10.89 7.42
N ASP A 286 6.97 -11.17 6.89
CA ASP A 286 5.98 -10.16 6.51
C ASP A 286 4.53 -10.61 6.78
N ASP A 287 4.36 -11.74 7.46
CA ASP A 287 3.07 -12.37 7.72
C ASP A 287 2.15 -11.48 8.58
N ASP A 288 2.71 -10.77 9.58
CA ASP A 288 1.94 -9.80 10.36
C ASP A 288 1.57 -8.57 9.54
N VAL A 289 2.47 -8.14 8.65
CA VAL A 289 2.19 -7.00 7.77
C VAL A 289 1.07 -7.36 6.80
N ASP A 290 1.06 -8.57 6.25
CA ASP A 290 -0.01 -9.04 5.38
C ASP A 290 -1.33 -9.18 6.12
N ALA A 291 -1.34 -9.81 7.30
CA ALA A 291 -2.54 -9.94 8.11
C ALA A 291 -3.11 -8.56 8.53
N MET A 292 -2.25 -7.61 8.93
CA MET A 292 -2.67 -6.25 9.28
C MET A 292 -3.22 -5.48 8.07
N THR A 293 -2.47 -5.44 6.97
CA THR A 293 -2.85 -4.65 5.78
C THR A 293 -4.16 -5.15 5.20
N GLN A 294 -4.35 -6.48 5.11
CA GLN A 294 -5.62 -7.09 4.71
C GLN A 294 -6.77 -6.67 5.65
N ALA A 295 -6.57 -6.74 6.97
CA ALA A 295 -7.61 -6.38 7.93
C ALA A 295 -8.04 -4.91 7.82
N ILE A 296 -7.07 -4.00 7.80
CA ILE A 296 -7.33 -2.55 7.77
C ILE A 296 -7.98 -2.15 6.45
N ASN A 297 -7.52 -2.68 5.31
CA ASN A 297 -8.15 -2.42 4.01
C ASN A 297 -9.62 -2.88 3.98
N GLN A 298 -9.91 -4.09 4.48
CA GLN A 298 -11.27 -4.60 4.54
C GLN A 298 -12.18 -3.81 5.50
N LEU A 299 -11.63 -3.36 6.63
CA LEU A 299 -12.36 -2.54 7.59
C LEU A 299 -12.54 -1.09 7.12
N SER A 300 -11.66 -0.58 6.25
CA SER A 300 -11.74 0.78 5.69
C SER A 300 -12.81 0.88 4.60
N GLU A 301 -12.85 -0.07 3.66
CA GLU A 301 -13.82 -0.12 2.55
C GLU A 301 -15.27 -0.22 3.02
N LYS A 302 -15.55 -1.01 4.07
CA LYS A 302 -16.91 -1.17 4.60
C LYS A 302 -17.51 0.09 5.21
N ALA A 303 -16.70 1.03 5.67
CA ALA A 303 -17.21 2.32 6.13
C ALA A 303 -17.65 3.20 4.96
N ALA A 304 -16.90 3.20 3.85
CA ALA A 304 -17.25 3.97 2.66
C ALA A 304 -18.63 3.54 2.10
N ALA A 305 -18.91 2.23 2.12
CA ALA A 305 -20.21 1.69 1.71
C ALA A 305 -21.36 2.03 2.67
N SER A 306 -21.08 2.28 3.95
CA SER A 306 -22.11 2.63 4.96
C SER A 306 -22.42 4.14 5.02
N THR A 307 -21.58 4.99 4.40
CA THR A 307 -21.73 6.45 4.39
C THR A 307 -22.46 7.00 3.16
N ILE A 308 -22.83 6.16 2.19
CA ILE A 308 -23.66 6.58 1.05
C ILE A 308 -25.14 6.45 1.48
N PRO A 309 -25.89 7.54 1.68
CA PRO A 309 -27.34 7.43 1.86
C PRO A 309 -27.93 6.80 0.60
N PRO A 310 -28.93 5.92 0.70
CA PRO A 310 -29.57 5.33 -0.48
C PRO A 310 -30.09 6.48 -1.34
N SER A 311 -29.49 6.67 -2.51
CA SER A 311 -29.92 7.67 -3.48
C SER A 311 -31.27 7.25 -4.03
N GLY A 312 -32.34 7.62 -3.33
CA GLY A 312 -33.69 7.65 -3.87
C GLY A 312 -33.81 8.86 -4.78
N LEU A 313 -33.26 8.78 -5.99
CA LEU A 313 -33.58 9.66 -7.11
C LEU A 313 -33.26 8.89 -8.40
N GLY A 314 -34.30 8.49 -9.13
CA GLY A 314 -34.18 7.86 -10.43
C GLY A 314 -33.47 8.79 -11.41
N THR A 315 -32.42 8.28 -12.05
CA THR A 315 -31.71 8.98 -13.11
C THR A 315 -32.24 8.51 -14.46
N ASP A 316 -33.16 9.28 -15.05
CA ASP A 316 -33.36 9.23 -16.50
C ASP A 316 -32.18 9.97 -17.19
N LYS A 317 -31.58 9.29 -18.16
CA LYS A 317 -30.34 9.69 -18.86
C LYS A 317 -30.58 10.65 -20.04
N GLU A 318 -31.39 11.69 -19.89
CA GLU A 318 -31.56 12.71 -20.95
C GLU A 318 -31.64 14.14 -20.41
N SER A 319 -30.50 14.79 -20.12
CA SER A 319 -30.50 16.25 -19.88
C SER A 319 -29.12 16.95 -19.95
N TYR A 320 -28.17 16.52 -20.80
CA TYR A 320 -26.86 17.21 -20.91
C TYR A 320 -26.63 18.04 -22.19
N TRP A 321 -27.64 18.23 -23.07
CA TRP A 321 -27.45 18.98 -24.32
C TRP A 321 -28.55 19.99 -24.68
N LYS A 322 -28.92 20.92 -23.79
CA LYS A 322 -29.64 22.15 -24.20
C LYS A 322 -29.17 23.41 -23.48
N GLY A 323 -28.23 24.10 -24.13
CA GLY A 323 -28.21 25.56 -24.38
C GLY A 323 -28.23 26.54 -23.20
N ARG A 324 -27.13 27.25 -23.02
CA ARG A 324 -26.99 28.70 -23.30
C ARG A 324 -25.52 29.08 -23.36
#